data_AF-A0A520HPR8-F1
#
_entry.id   AF-A0A520HPR8-F1
#
_cell.length_a   1.000
_cell.length_b   1.000
_cell.length_c   1.000
_cell.angle_alpha   90.00
_cell.angle_beta   90.00
_cell.angle_gamma   90.00
#
_symmetry.space_group_name_H-M   'P 1'
#
loop_
_entity.id
_entity.type
_entity.pdbx_description
1 polymer ?
#
loop_
_entity_poly.entity_id
_entity_poly.type
_entity_poly.pdbx_seq_one_letter_code
_entity_poly.pdbx_strand_id
1 'polypeptide(L)' 'LKLELKETAEYEIPIELRNALDTMPEVKDAFYSLTPGRQRGYLLYFSAAKQAKNREARVEKYLQHILEGKGLDDK' A
#
# COMPACT_ATOMS: atom_id res chain seq x y z
N LEU A 1 4.62 11.75 -25.51
CA LEU A 1 5.50 11.31 -24.41
C LEU A 1 4.87 10.06 -23.80
N LYS A 2 5.44 8.86 -24.00
CA LYS A 2 5.00 7.65 -23.31
C LYS A 2 5.73 7.66 -21.97
N LEU A 3 5.03 8.01 -20.89
CA LEU A 3 5.60 7.93 -19.54
C LEU A 3 5.77 6.45 -19.22
N GLU A 4 7.01 5.97 -19.17
CA GLU A 4 7.31 4.64 -18.65
C GLU A 4 6.96 4.64 -17.16
N LEU A 5 5.87 3.98 -16.84
CA LEU A 5 5.33 3.88 -15.49
C LEU A 5 6.17 2.88 -14.69
N LYS A 6 7.22 3.35 -14.00
CA LYS A 6 8.06 2.59 -13.05
C LYS A 6 7.31 1.46 -12.35
N GLU A 7 7.78 0.23 -12.39
CA GLU A 7 7.04 -0.90 -11.81
C GLU A 7 6.79 -0.69 -10.31
N THR A 8 5.68 -1.22 -9.79
CA THR A 8 5.34 -1.07 -8.36
C THR A 8 6.45 -1.60 -7.45
N ALA A 9 7.21 -2.61 -7.92
CA ALA A 9 8.36 -3.19 -7.25
C ALA A 9 9.55 -2.23 -7.07
N GLU A 10 9.60 -1.12 -7.82
CA GLU A 10 10.64 -0.09 -7.64
C GLU A 10 10.39 0.81 -6.42
N TYR A 11 9.19 0.78 -5.84
CA TYR A 11 8.86 1.56 -4.65
C TYR A 11 9.17 0.74 -3.40
N GLU A 12 9.88 1.38 -2.47
CA GLU A 12 10.18 0.77 -1.18
C GLU A 12 8.88 0.53 -0.39
N ILE A 13 8.64 -0.75 -0.06
CA ILE A 13 7.54 -1.14 0.82
C ILE A 13 7.95 -0.79 2.25
N PRO A 14 7.24 0.14 2.94
CA PRO A 14 7.57 0.48 4.31
C PRO A 14 7.41 -0.75 5.20
N ILE A 15 8.29 -0.88 6.20
CA ILE A 15 8.38 -2.06 7.07
C ILE A 15 7.04 -2.38 7.73
N GLU A 16 6.25 -1.36 8.07
CA GLU A 16 4.94 -1.52 8.70
C GLU A 16 3.92 -2.18 7.76
N LEU A 17 3.92 -1.81 6.47
CA LEU A 17 3.09 -2.50 5.47
C LEU A 17 3.62 -3.91 5.22
N ARG A 18 4.94 -4.09 5.10
CA ARG A 18 5.53 -5.42 4.90
C ARG A 18 5.13 -6.38 6.03
N ASN A 19 5.20 -5.95 7.27
CA ASN A 19 4.77 -6.74 8.41
C ASN A 19 3.30 -7.16 8.29
N ALA A 20 2.40 -6.25 7.90
CA ALA A 20 0.99 -6.60 7.67
C ALA A 20 0.81 -7.62 6.53
N LEU A 21 1.55 -7.47 5.42
CA LEU A 21 1.50 -8.42 4.30
C LEU A 21 2.07 -9.80 4.69
N ASP A 22 3.06 -9.85 5.58
CA ASP A 22 3.69 -11.10 6.02
C ASP A 22 2.86 -11.82 7.09
N THR A 23 2.10 -11.09 7.92
CA THR A 23 1.27 -11.67 8.99
C THR A 23 -0.19 -11.92 8.59
N MET A 24 -0.71 -11.23 7.57
CA MET A 24 -2.10 -11.32 7.11
C MET A 24 -2.15 -11.69 5.62
N PRO A 25 -2.19 -12.99 5.27
CA PRO A 25 -2.23 -13.47 3.88
C PRO A 25 -3.37 -12.85 3.06
N GLU A 26 -4.53 -12.62 3.66
CA GLU A 26 -5.68 -11.98 3.02
C GLU A 26 -5.40 -10.52 2.61
N VAL A 27 -4.66 -9.78 3.43
CA VAL A 27 -4.24 -8.40 3.10
C VAL A 27 -3.21 -8.44 1.98
N LYS A 28 -2.31 -9.42 2.01
CA LYS A 28 -1.31 -9.63 0.96
C LYS A 28 -1.95 -9.87 -0.39
N ASP A 29 -2.85 -10.84 -0.46
CA ASP A 29 -3.53 -11.20 -1.70
C ASP A 29 -4.38 -10.03 -2.22
N ALA A 30 -5.09 -9.33 -1.33
CA ALA A 30 -5.90 -8.17 -1.70
C ALA A 30 -5.03 -7.01 -2.20
N PHE A 31 -3.92 -6.69 -1.52
CA PHE A 31 -2.98 -5.65 -1.92
C PHE A 31 -2.39 -5.92 -3.31
N TYR A 32 -1.90 -7.14 -3.54
CA TYR A 32 -1.32 -7.49 -4.84
C TYR A 32 -2.36 -7.64 -5.96
N SER A 33 -3.64 -7.82 -5.62
CA SER A 33 -4.76 -7.80 -6.58
C SER A 33 -5.19 -6.38 -6.97
N LEU A 34 -4.77 -5.33 -6.23
CA LEU A 34 -5.02 -3.95 -6.61
C LEU A 34 -4.31 -3.61 -7.92
N THR A 35 -4.85 -2.66 -8.68
CA THR A 35 -4.15 -2.15 -9.87
C THR A 35 -2.81 -1.50 -9.47
N PRO A 36 -1.78 -1.50 -10.35
CA PRO A 36 -0.49 -0.90 -10.03
C PRO A 36 -0.59 0.55 -9.53
N GLY A 37 -1.52 1.34 -10.06
CA GLY A 37 -1.78 2.71 -9.59
C GLY A 37 -2.25 2.77 -8.14
N ARG A 38 -3.17 1.88 -7.74
CA ARG A 38 -3.66 1.80 -6.35
C ARG A 38 -2.58 1.34 -5.39
N GLN A 39 -1.80 0.32 -5.77
CA GLN A 39 -0.65 -0.14 -4.98
C GLN A 39 0.36 0.99 -4.76
N ARG A 40 0.76 1.69 -5.84
CA ARG A 40 1.67 2.85 -5.76
C ARG A 40 1.12 3.96 -4.88
N GLY A 41 -0.18 4.24 -4.94
CA GLY A 41 -0.84 5.21 -4.07
C GLY A 41 -0.60 4.88 -2.60
N TYR A 42 -0.88 3.65 -2.18
CA TYR A 42 -0.63 3.19 -0.82
C TYR A 42 0.84 3.28 -0.42
N LEU A 43 1.76 2.81 -1.26
CA LEU A 43 3.20 2.86 -0.98
C LEU A 43 3.66 4.30 -0.77
N LEU A 44 3.27 5.24 -1.64
CA LEU A 44 3.60 6.65 -1.52
C LEU A 44 2.99 7.27 -0.26
N TYR A 45 1.70 7.00 0.02
CA TYR A 45 1.02 7.57 1.17
C TYR A 45 1.58 7.08 2.50
N PHE A 46 1.88 5.78 2.62
CA PHE A 46 2.50 5.23 3.82
C PHE A 46 3.93 5.76 3.98
N SER A 47 4.76 5.70 2.94
CA SER A 47 6.16 6.16 3.01
C SER A 47 6.29 7.69 3.22
N ALA A 48 5.26 8.47 2.92
CA ALA A 48 5.24 9.92 3.20
C ALA A 48 5.25 10.26 4.71
N ALA A 49 4.91 9.33 5.61
CA ALA A 49 5.00 9.55 7.05
C ALA A 49 6.42 9.29 7.57
N LYS A 50 7.03 10.33 8.13
CA LYS A 50 8.41 10.29 8.67
C LYS A 50 8.56 9.38 9.90
N GLN A 51 7.57 9.40 10.79
CA GLN A 51 7.59 8.62 12.04
C GLN A 51 6.96 7.24 11.84
N ALA A 52 7.61 6.20 12.35
CA ALA A 52 7.13 4.81 12.26
C ALA A 52 5.69 4.64 12.76
N LYS A 53 5.39 5.16 13.96
CA LYS A 53 4.02 5.13 14.53
C LYS A 53 2.94 5.71 13.60
N ASN A 54 3.29 6.71 12.78
CA ASN A 54 2.33 7.32 11.86
C ASN A 54 2.18 6.48 10.58
N ARG A 55 3.22 5.75 10.16
CA ARG A 55 3.12 4.77 9.07
C ARG A 55 2.25 3.61 9.49
N GLU A 56 2.51 3.06 10.68
CA GLU A 56 1.71 2.00 11.29
C GLU A 56 0.22 2.39 11.38
N ALA A 57 -0.08 3.54 11.99
CA ALA A 57 -1.46 4.04 12.07
C ALA A 57 -2.12 4.25 10.69
N ARG A 58 -1.35 4.63 9.66
CA ARG A 58 -1.86 4.72 8.28
C ARG A 58 -2.14 3.35 7.69
N VAL A 59 -1.24 2.38 7.87
CA VAL A 59 -1.43 1.00 7.39
C VAL A 59 -2.69 0.42 8.02
N GLU A 60 -2.79 0.43 9.35
CA GLU A 60 -3.94 -0.09 10.10
C GLU A 60 -5.26 0.53 9.64
N LYS A 61 -5.29 1.87 9.49
CA LYS A 61 -6.49 2.59 9.04
C LYS A 61 -7.00 2.12 7.68
N TYR A 62 -6.10 1.71 6.77
CA TYR A 62 -6.45 1.36 5.40
C TYR A 62 -6.45 -0.15 5.11
N LEU A 63 -6.19 -1.01 6.09
CA LEU A 63 -6.26 -2.47 5.92
C LEU A 63 -7.61 -2.90 5.35
N GLN A 64 -8.72 -2.38 5.91
CA GLN A 64 -10.05 -2.70 5.42
C GLN A 64 -10.27 -2.25 3.97
N HIS A 65 -9.75 -1.07 3.57
CA HIS A 65 -9.90 -0.61 2.18
C HIS A 65 -9.13 -1.52 1.21
N ILE A 66 -7.93 -1.95 1.61
CA ILE A 66 -7.13 -2.90 0.84
C ILE A 66 -7.90 -4.22 0.68
N LEU A 67 -8.47 -4.75 1.76
CA LEU A 67 -9.29 -5.98 1.76
C LEU A 67 -10.53 -5.85 0.87
N GLU A 68 -11.13 -4.66 0.79
CA GLU A 68 -12.26 -4.35 -0.10
C GLU A 68 -11.83 -4.12 -1.56
N GLY A 69 -10.54 -4.20 -1.89
CA GLY A 69 -10.01 -3.94 -3.23
C GLY A 69 -10.02 -2.46 -3.64
N LYS A 70 -10.18 -1.55 -2.67
CA LYS A 70 -10.24 -0.10 -2.86
C LYS A 70 -8.85 0.53 -2.80
N GLY A 71 -8.67 1.62 -3.54
CA GLY A 71 -7.55 2.55 -3.39
C GLY A 71 -7.80 3.58 -2.29
N LEU A 72 -6.80 4.43 -2.02
CA LEU A 72 -6.86 5.46 -0.98
C LEU A 72 -8.04 6.44 -1.10
N ASP A 73 -8.38 6.81 -2.34
CA ASP A 73 -9.41 7.82 -2.65
C ASP A 73 -10.72 7.18 -3.14
N ASP A 74 -10.79 5.85 -3.18
CA ASP A 74 -12.02 5.14 -3.56
C ASP A 74 -12.99 5.17 -2.37
N LYS A 75 -14.20 5.65 -2.63
CA LYS A 75 -15.32 5.66 -1.67
C LYS A 75 -15.99 4.29 -1.61
#